data_AF-A0A2A5BB84-F1
#
_entry.id   AF-A0A2A5BB84-F1
#
_cell.length_a   1.000
_cell.length_b   1.000
_cell.length_c   1.000
_cell.angle_alpha   90.00
_cell.angle_beta   90.00
_cell.angle_gamma   90.00
#
_symmetry.space_group_name_H-M   'P 1'
#
loop_
_entity.id
_entity.type
_entity.pdbx_description
1 polymer ?
#
loop_
_entity_poly.entity_id
_entity_poly.type
_entity_poly.pdbx_seq_one_letter_code
_entity_poly.pdbx_strand_id
1 'polypeptide(L)'
;MVWINKIQMKDKVFILLVVLFACFIPKVQFAAIVYSNGTGGGAWGAAGSWTPGVPACGDTIYILAGDVITVETQQDYSEPGCTSPMFIIIDGTLDFPVNGQKLRLPCGSGITINPGGAITASSGGGGGSSNFIEICGSIVWKKSDGTVTGPSTLGDPLPINLISFEANVNEDRIDIKWVTASEINNDFFTLERSIDAENWEVVIVTGGAGNSSQILEYYEVDYEPIVGISYYRLKQTDFDGKYEYFNIVPVKYEQNVLGDGFINLFPNPVSSGETVYIDFTNILEKEMLVVLRDIRGREYYSKVIVNIEEGKLVGVPIEKKIPVGLYLITATSENQMYSQKLIIKSSNHFLLQD
;
A
#
# COMPACT_ATOMS: atom_id res chain seq x y z
N MET A 1 -12.63 90.30 -8.74
CA MET A 1 -12.28 89.47 -7.56
C MET A 1 -13.44 88.48 -7.39
N VAL A 2 -13.71 87.54 -8.30
CA VAL A 2 -12.99 86.28 -8.64
C VAL A 2 -12.58 85.50 -7.38
N TRP A 3 -12.76 84.17 -7.42
CA TRP A 3 -12.57 83.12 -6.39
C TRP A 3 -13.89 82.75 -5.68
N ILE A 4 -14.43 81.51 -5.67
CA ILE A 4 -13.98 80.16 -6.06
C ILE A 4 -15.22 79.28 -6.30
N ASN A 5 -15.27 78.63 -7.46
CA ASN A 5 -15.96 77.35 -7.66
C ASN A 5 -15.24 76.26 -6.85
N LYS A 6 -15.94 75.59 -5.92
CA LYS A 6 -15.54 74.28 -5.40
C LYS A 6 -16.71 73.30 -5.44
N ILE A 7 -17.18 73.08 -6.67
CA ILE A 7 -17.76 71.80 -7.09
C ILE A 7 -16.57 70.87 -7.39
N GLN A 8 -16.70 69.58 -7.06
CA GLN A 8 -15.74 68.48 -7.26
C GLN A 8 -14.64 68.31 -6.19
N MET A 9 -14.96 67.64 -5.08
CA MET A 9 -14.00 66.79 -4.36
C MET A 9 -14.68 65.94 -3.26
N LYS A 10 -15.72 65.17 -3.60
CA LYS A 10 -16.27 64.16 -2.67
C LYS A 10 -16.18 62.70 -3.14
N ASP A 11 -15.76 62.44 -4.39
CA ASP A 11 -15.80 61.09 -4.96
C ASP A 11 -14.43 60.50 -5.34
N LYS A 12 -13.32 60.93 -4.71
CA LYS A 12 -11.97 60.40 -5.00
C LYS A 12 -11.20 59.83 -3.82
N VAL A 13 -11.86 59.57 -2.68
CA VAL A 13 -11.21 58.94 -1.51
C VAL A 13 -11.73 57.51 -1.24
N PHE A 14 -12.73 57.04 -1.97
CA PHE A 14 -13.27 55.67 -1.80
C PHE A 14 -12.87 54.67 -2.91
N ILE A 15 -12.07 55.10 -3.89
CA ILE A 15 -11.51 54.24 -4.96
C ILE A 15 -9.99 54.46 -5.02
N LEU A 16 -9.32 54.23 -3.89
CA LEU A 16 -7.85 54.10 -3.86
C LEU A 16 -7.40 53.23 -2.67
N LEU A 17 -8.13 52.16 -2.38
CA LEU A 17 -7.79 51.19 -1.33
C LEU A 17 -8.17 49.75 -1.71
N VAL A 18 -8.19 49.45 -3.01
CA VAL A 18 -8.55 48.12 -3.56
C VAL A 18 -7.48 47.56 -4.53
N VAL A 19 -6.29 48.19 -4.68
CA VAL A 19 -5.25 47.71 -5.61
C VAL A 19 -3.89 47.42 -4.95
N LEU A 20 -3.87 47.07 -3.67
CA LEU A 20 -2.62 46.62 -3.00
C LEU A 20 -2.91 45.54 -1.96
N PHE A 21 -3.64 44.51 -2.38
CA PHE A 21 -3.56 43.19 -1.76
C PHE A 21 -3.64 42.15 -2.88
N ALA A 22 -2.66 42.22 -3.79
CA ALA A 22 -2.34 41.08 -4.64
C ALA A 22 -1.77 39.99 -3.73
N CYS A 23 -2.69 39.18 -3.19
CA CYS A 23 -2.53 37.74 -3.05
C CYS A 23 -1.11 37.26 -2.67
N PHE A 24 -0.67 37.52 -1.45
CA PHE A 24 0.28 36.61 -0.78
C PHE A 24 -0.52 35.46 -0.15
N ILE A 25 -1.21 34.70 -1.00
CA ILE A 25 -1.45 33.30 -0.64
C ILE A 25 -0.08 32.66 -0.85
N PRO A 26 0.60 32.12 0.19
CA PRO A 26 1.76 31.29 -0.06
C PRO A 26 1.27 30.21 -1.02
N LYS A 27 1.85 30.19 -2.24
CA LYS A 27 1.57 29.09 -3.17
C LYS A 27 1.90 27.83 -2.37
N VAL A 28 0.87 27.09 -1.99
CA VAL A 28 1.04 25.73 -1.47
C VAL A 28 1.59 24.97 -2.66
N GLN A 29 2.92 24.88 -2.70
CA GLN A 29 3.60 24.18 -3.75
C GLN A 29 3.63 22.73 -3.33
N PHE A 30 2.81 21.93 -4.00
CA PHE A 30 2.89 20.49 -3.87
C PHE A 30 4.13 20.02 -4.62
N ALA A 31 4.85 19.06 -4.05
CA ALA A 31 5.91 18.34 -4.74
C ALA A 31 5.36 17.83 -6.08
N ALA A 32 5.99 18.24 -7.18
CA ALA A 32 5.61 17.86 -8.53
C ALA A 32 6.75 17.11 -9.22
N ILE A 33 6.41 16.38 -10.28
CA ILE A 33 7.40 15.86 -11.20
C ILE A 33 7.64 16.90 -12.29
N VAL A 34 8.91 17.29 -12.47
CA VAL A 34 9.36 18.29 -13.43
C VAL A 34 10.33 17.65 -14.40
N TYR A 35 10.07 17.79 -15.69
CA TYR A 35 10.94 17.29 -16.75
C TYR A 35 11.63 18.44 -17.47
N SER A 36 12.87 18.23 -17.92
CA SER A 36 13.45 19.10 -18.94
C SER A 36 12.61 19.07 -20.21
N ASN A 37 12.65 20.14 -20.99
CA ASN A 37 11.75 20.36 -22.12
C ASN A 37 11.92 19.40 -23.31
N GLY A 38 12.98 18.59 -23.35
CA GLY A 38 13.26 17.65 -24.45
C GLY A 38 13.70 18.34 -25.75
N THR A 39 14.08 19.62 -25.71
CA THR A 39 14.50 20.39 -26.90
C THR A 39 15.97 20.82 -26.84
N GLY A 40 16.80 20.06 -26.13
CA GLY A 40 18.23 20.35 -25.91
C GLY A 40 18.54 21.03 -24.58
N GLY A 41 17.54 21.24 -23.72
CA GLY A 41 17.69 21.80 -22.37
C GLY A 41 17.67 23.33 -22.29
N GLY A 42 18.52 23.90 -21.41
CA GLY A 42 18.63 25.34 -21.14
C GLY A 42 18.90 25.65 -19.65
N ALA A 43 18.75 26.91 -19.25
CA ALA A 43 19.10 27.33 -17.89
C ALA A 43 18.12 26.81 -16.83
N TRP A 44 18.64 26.39 -15.68
CA TRP A 44 17.85 25.88 -14.54
C TRP A 44 16.72 26.84 -14.14
N GLY A 45 16.98 28.15 -14.11
CA GLY A 45 15.97 29.14 -13.72
C GLY A 45 14.99 29.55 -14.84
N ALA A 46 15.15 29.05 -16.07
CA ALA A 46 14.33 29.46 -17.20
C ALA A 46 13.07 28.60 -17.32
N ALA A 47 11.89 29.22 -17.30
CA ALA A 47 10.61 28.50 -17.43
C ALA A 47 10.49 27.69 -18.74
N GLY A 48 11.16 28.13 -19.81
CA GLY A 48 11.17 27.40 -21.08
C GLY A 48 12.00 26.12 -21.07
N SER A 49 12.84 25.89 -20.05
CA SER A 49 13.68 24.69 -19.93
C SER A 49 12.96 23.51 -19.29
N TRP A 50 11.75 23.72 -18.75
CA TRP A 50 11.06 22.75 -17.91
C TRP A 50 9.57 22.64 -18.23
N THR A 51 9.01 21.46 -17.98
CA THR A 51 7.56 21.20 -18.04
C THR A 51 7.13 20.45 -16.78
N PRO A 52 6.06 20.89 -16.07
CA PRO A 52 5.17 22.02 -16.39
C PRO A 52 5.72 23.40 -15.96
N GLY A 53 6.85 23.46 -15.27
CA GLY A 53 7.43 24.71 -14.78
C GLY A 53 8.80 24.51 -14.16
N VAL A 54 9.41 25.61 -13.71
CA VAL A 54 10.76 25.60 -13.10
C VAL A 54 10.77 24.76 -11.82
N PRO A 55 11.82 23.94 -11.58
CA PRO A 55 11.99 23.19 -10.34
C PRO A 55 11.90 24.06 -9.10
N ALA A 56 11.15 23.58 -8.12
CA ALA A 56 11.07 24.21 -6.83
C ALA A 56 10.99 23.18 -5.69
N CYS A 57 10.80 23.66 -4.47
CA CYS A 57 10.96 22.86 -3.25
C CYS A 57 10.12 21.57 -3.27
N GLY A 58 10.75 20.44 -2.95
CA GLY A 58 10.11 19.12 -2.88
C GLY A 58 9.94 18.40 -4.22
N ASP A 59 10.30 19.04 -5.35
CA ASP A 59 10.08 18.44 -6.67
C ASP A 59 11.03 17.26 -6.95
N THR A 60 10.55 16.36 -7.81
CA THR A 60 11.38 15.38 -8.50
C THR A 60 11.68 15.89 -9.90
N ILE A 61 12.96 16.06 -10.22
CA ILE A 61 13.45 16.66 -11.45
C ILE A 61 14.06 15.58 -12.34
N TYR A 62 13.61 15.50 -13.60
CA TYR A 62 14.18 14.65 -14.63
C TYR A 62 14.89 15.51 -15.69
N ILE A 63 16.17 15.25 -15.91
CA ILE A 63 16.94 15.80 -17.03
C ILE A 63 17.00 14.71 -18.10
N LEU A 64 16.19 14.86 -19.15
CA LEU A 64 16.02 13.87 -20.21
C LEU A 64 17.30 13.68 -21.03
N ALA A 65 17.46 12.49 -21.61
CA ALA A 65 18.58 12.17 -22.49
C ALA A 65 18.68 13.18 -23.65
N GLY A 66 19.89 13.70 -23.90
CA GLY A 66 20.15 14.70 -24.94
C GLY A 66 19.92 16.15 -24.52
N ASP A 67 19.28 16.41 -23.37
CA ASP A 67 19.15 17.76 -22.81
C ASP A 67 20.38 18.12 -21.96
N VAL A 68 20.79 19.39 -22.04
CA VAL A 68 21.80 19.99 -21.15
C VAL A 68 21.14 21.09 -20.33
N ILE A 69 21.04 20.88 -19.02
CA ILE A 69 20.54 21.89 -18.09
C ILE A 69 21.71 22.63 -17.45
N THR A 70 21.72 23.96 -17.55
CA THR A 70 22.81 24.80 -17.06
C THR A 70 22.45 25.48 -15.74
N VAL A 71 23.32 25.33 -14.73
CA VAL A 71 23.25 26.09 -13.47
C VAL A 71 24.07 27.37 -13.62
N GLU A 72 23.45 28.40 -14.18
CA GLU A 72 24.10 29.69 -14.47
C GLU A 72 24.10 30.65 -13.28
N THR A 73 23.15 30.47 -12.36
CA THR A 73 23.00 31.21 -11.11
C THR A 73 22.83 30.24 -9.94
N GLN A 74 23.24 30.66 -8.75
CA GLN A 74 23.14 29.85 -7.53
C GLN A 74 21.66 29.48 -7.28
N GLN A 75 21.43 28.18 -7.09
CA GLN A 75 20.16 27.61 -6.69
C GLN A 75 20.26 27.17 -5.23
N ASP A 76 19.38 27.70 -4.38
CA ASP A 76 19.43 27.46 -2.95
C ASP A 76 18.07 26.98 -2.43
N TYR A 77 17.98 25.67 -2.19
CA TYR A 77 16.85 25.00 -1.59
C TYR A 77 17.23 24.47 -0.19
N SER A 78 18.22 25.06 0.48
CA SER A 78 18.59 24.63 1.83
C SER A 78 17.58 25.09 2.89
N GLU A 79 17.56 24.38 4.02
CA GLU A 79 16.77 24.70 5.20
C GLU A 79 17.19 26.05 5.82
N PRO A 80 16.25 26.87 6.33
CA PRO A 80 14.82 26.60 6.57
C PRO A 80 13.91 26.90 5.37
N GLY A 81 14.47 27.16 4.18
CA GLY A 81 13.73 27.64 3.01
C GLY A 81 12.92 26.55 2.30
N CYS A 82 13.38 25.31 2.34
CA CYS A 82 12.71 24.16 1.76
C CYS A 82 12.83 22.97 2.70
N THR A 83 11.68 22.49 3.18
CA THR A 83 11.60 21.39 4.15
C THR A 83 11.33 20.02 3.54
N SER A 84 11.18 19.97 2.22
CA SER A 84 10.85 18.74 1.49
C SER A 84 12.05 18.32 0.65
N PRO A 85 12.47 17.03 0.70
CA PRO A 85 13.60 16.55 -0.09
C PRO A 85 13.34 16.71 -1.58
N MET A 86 14.40 16.95 -2.35
CA MET A 86 14.35 17.05 -3.80
C MET A 86 15.16 15.92 -4.44
N PHE A 87 14.64 15.36 -5.53
CA PHE A 87 15.31 14.26 -6.23
C PHE A 87 15.64 14.68 -7.66
N ILE A 88 16.88 14.49 -8.10
CA ILE A 88 17.30 14.83 -9.47
C ILE A 88 17.75 13.56 -10.19
N ILE A 89 17.06 13.20 -11.26
CA ILE A 89 17.36 12.05 -12.12
C ILE A 89 17.95 12.58 -13.43
N ILE A 90 19.16 12.14 -13.78
CA ILE A 90 19.95 12.68 -14.90
C ILE A 90 20.19 11.59 -15.93
N ASP A 91 19.46 11.65 -17.04
CA ASP A 91 19.72 10.91 -18.28
C ASP A 91 20.50 11.76 -19.30
N GLY A 92 20.40 13.10 -19.20
CA GLY A 92 21.12 14.09 -20.01
C GLY A 92 22.37 14.66 -19.31
N THR A 93 22.53 15.98 -19.26
CA THR A 93 23.67 16.61 -18.57
C THR A 93 23.23 17.75 -17.67
N LEU A 94 23.69 17.76 -16.42
CA LEU A 94 23.64 18.92 -15.54
C LEU A 94 25.01 19.62 -15.56
N ASP A 95 25.07 20.79 -16.17
CA ASP A 95 26.31 21.54 -16.35
C ASP A 95 26.38 22.80 -15.49
N PHE A 96 27.56 23.06 -14.95
CA PHE A 96 27.90 24.31 -14.26
C PHE A 96 28.82 25.17 -15.16
N PRO A 97 28.24 25.95 -16.11
CA PRO A 97 29.02 26.66 -17.14
C PRO A 97 29.69 27.94 -16.62
N VAL A 98 29.30 28.42 -15.43
CA VAL A 98 29.87 29.62 -14.80
C VAL A 98 30.59 29.21 -13.51
N ASN A 99 31.71 29.87 -13.19
CA ASN A 99 32.43 29.65 -11.93
C ASN A 99 31.67 30.27 -10.74
N GLY A 100 31.67 29.60 -9.60
CA GLY A 100 31.04 30.05 -8.34
C GLY A 100 29.60 29.59 -8.13
N GLN A 101 29.05 28.77 -9.03
CA GLN A 101 27.65 28.38 -9.01
C GLN A 101 27.42 27.16 -8.13
N LYS A 102 26.38 27.22 -7.31
CA LYS A 102 26.08 26.20 -6.30
C LYS A 102 24.65 25.74 -6.47
N LEU A 103 24.45 24.45 -6.30
CA LEU A 103 23.13 23.85 -6.16
C LEU A 103 23.05 23.27 -4.75
N ARG A 104 22.27 23.90 -3.88
CA ARG A 104 22.04 23.42 -2.51
C ARG A 104 20.67 22.80 -2.40
N LEU A 105 20.63 21.58 -1.89
CA LEU A 105 19.41 20.80 -1.72
C LEU A 105 19.17 20.53 -0.23
N PRO A 106 17.90 20.41 0.19
CA PRO A 106 17.55 20.15 1.58
C PRO A 106 17.96 18.73 2.00
N CYS A 107 17.87 18.44 3.30
CA CYS A 107 18.17 17.11 3.82
C CYS A 107 17.24 16.04 3.23
N GLY A 108 17.75 14.81 3.04
CA GLY A 108 17.02 13.69 2.41
C GLY A 108 16.93 13.76 0.88
N SER A 109 17.50 14.80 0.26
CA SER A 109 17.59 14.91 -1.20
C SER A 109 18.60 13.93 -1.78
N GLY A 110 18.46 13.61 -3.05
CA GLY A 110 19.44 12.78 -3.77
C GLY A 110 19.48 13.04 -5.26
N ILE A 111 20.60 12.64 -5.87
CA ILE A 111 20.84 12.77 -7.30
C ILE A 111 21.21 11.40 -7.86
N THR A 112 20.46 10.95 -8.85
CA THR A 112 20.72 9.73 -9.60
C THR A 112 21.19 10.09 -11.00
N ILE A 113 22.36 9.61 -11.37
CA ILE A 113 22.95 9.77 -12.69
C ILE A 113 22.84 8.42 -13.39
N ASN A 114 21.94 8.31 -14.37
CA ASN A 114 21.72 7.08 -15.12
C ASN A 114 22.81 6.86 -16.18
N PRO A 115 22.97 5.64 -16.73
CA PRO A 115 23.89 5.41 -17.84
C PRO A 115 23.66 6.39 -19.00
N GLY A 116 24.71 7.14 -19.38
CA GLY A 116 24.64 8.21 -20.39
C GLY A 116 24.42 9.61 -19.82
N GLY A 117 24.00 9.71 -18.55
CA GLY A 117 23.90 10.95 -17.82
C GLY A 117 25.24 11.48 -17.31
N ALA A 118 25.34 12.80 -17.11
CA ALA A 118 26.56 13.41 -16.56
C ALA A 118 26.30 14.67 -15.72
N ILE A 119 27.19 14.91 -14.75
CA ILE A 119 27.37 16.21 -14.09
C ILE A 119 28.72 16.78 -14.52
N THR A 120 28.71 17.99 -15.07
CA THR A 120 29.90 18.63 -15.63
C THR A 120 30.09 20.06 -15.11
N ALA A 121 31.29 20.59 -15.28
CA ALA A 121 31.55 22.02 -15.15
C ALA A 121 32.34 22.51 -16.36
N SER A 122 31.63 23.01 -17.37
CA SER A 122 32.23 23.54 -18.62
C SER A 122 32.90 24.92 -18.47
N SER A 123 32.76 25.56 -17.30
CA SER A 123 33.42 26.83 -16.98
C SER A 123 34.95 26.77 -17.18
N GLY A 124 35.49 27.71 -17.96
CA GLY A 124 36.93 27.80 -18.28
C GLY A 124 37.87 27.91 -17.08
N GLY A 125 39.16 27.65 -17.34
CA GLY A 125 40.24 27.48 -16.37
C GLY A 125 40.40 28.62 -15.35
N GLY A 126 40.14 28.29 -14.09
CA GLY A 126 40.36 29.13 -12.91
C GLY A 126 40.22 28.24 -11.68
N GLY A 127 41.34 27.87 -11.06
CA GLY A 127 41.41 26.85 -10.02
C GLY A 127 40.66 27.24 -8.75
N GLY A 128 39.62 26.47 -8.44
CA GLY A 128 38.92 26.50 -7.16
C GLY A 128 37.72 25.56 -7.15
N SER A 129 37.40 24.99 -5.98
CA SER A 129 36.18 24.20 -5.71
C SER A 129 34.90 25.07 -5.71
N SER A 130 34.82 26.07 -6.58
CA SER A 130 33.81 27.13 -6.50
C SER A 130 32.44 26.67 -7.00
N ASN A 131 32.39 25.68 -7.90
CA ASN A 131 31.14 25.03 -8.27
C ASN A 131 30.98 23.76 -7.45
N PHE A 132 29.82 23.59 -6.84
CA PHE A 132 29.52 22.40 -6.06
C PHE A 132 28.02 22.15 -5.96
N ILE A 133 27.71 20.89 -5.67
CA ILE A 133 26.40 20.43 -5.23
C ILE A 133 26.52 20.08 -3.76
N GLU A 134 25.59 20.58 -2.96
CA GLU A 134 25.52 20.36 -1.52
C GLU A 134 24.15 19.80 -1.16
N ILE A 135 24.13 18.75 -0.33
CA ILE A 135 22.92 18.13 0.21
C ILE A 135 23.06 18.17 1.72
N CYS A 136 22.08 18.76 2.41
CA CYS A 136 22.08 18.84 3.88
C CYS A 136 23.37 19.46 4.48
N GLY A 137 23.90 20.51 3.85
CA GLY A 137 25.15 21.14 4.28
C GLY A 137 26.43 20.34 3.97
N SER A 138 26.32 19.17 3.34
CA SER A 138 27.45 18.33 2.93
C SER A 138 27.66 18.43 1.42
N ILE A 139 28.87 18.78 0.99
CA ILE A 139 29.23 18.82 -0.44
C ILE A 139 29.32 17.39 -0.97
N VAL A 140 28.44 17.04 -1.92
CA VAL A 140 28.39 15.70 -2.55
C VAL A 140 29.11 15.65 -3.89
N TRP A 141 29.36 16.81 -4.51
CA TRP A 141 30.19 16.94 -5.70
C TRP A 141 30.75 18.36 -5.79
N LYS A 142 31.99 18.51 -6.27
CA LYS A 142 32.60 19.80 -6.60
C LYS A 142 33.37 19.71 -7.91
N LYS A 143 33.56 20.84 -8.58
CA LYS A 143 34.30 20.94 -9.86
C LYS A 143 35.65 20.21 -9.87
N SER A 144 36.38 20.24 -8.76
CA SER A 144 37.70 19.59 -8.65
C SER A 144 37.64 18.05 -8.72
N ASP A 145 36.46 17.46 -8.49
CA ASP A 145 36.24 16.02 -8.60
C ASP A 145 36.13 15.59 -10.08
N GLY A 146 35.99 16.56 -10.99
CA GLY A 146 35.84 16.32 -12.42
C GLY A 146 34.40 15.99 -12.82
N THR A 147 34.24 15.61 -14.09
CA THR A 147 32.95 15.14 -14.62
C THR A 147 32.59 13.80 -13.96
N VAL A 148 31.36 13.70 -13.45
CA VAL A 148 30.78 12.44 -13.00
C VAL A 148 29.82 11.96 -14.08
N THR A 149 30.00 10.71 -14.52
CA THR A 149 29.09 10.05 -15.47
C THR A 149 28.37 8.91 -14.79
N GLY A 150 27.13 8.63 -15.20
CA GLY A 150 26.37 7.50 -14.67
C GLY A 150 26.91 6.13 -15.11
N PRO A 151 26.54 5.03 -14.42
CA PRO A 151 25.65 5.00 -13.26
C PRO A 151 26.34 5.50 -11.97
N SER A 152 25.74 6.46 -11.28
CA SER A 152 26.25 6.97 -10.00
C SER A 152 25.11 7.62 -9.21
N THR A 153 25.16 7.55 -7.89
CA THR A 153 24.23 8.24 -6.98
C THR A 153 25.01 9.19 -6.07
N LEU A 154 24.48 10.38 -5.83
CA LEU A 154 25.05 11.40 -4.93
C LEU A 154 24.00 11.80 -3.89
N GLY A 155 24.41 11.88 -2.63
CA GLY A 155 23.50 11.98 -1.50
C GLY A 155 22.93 10.61 -1.11
N ASP A 156 22.17 10.58 -0.02
CA ASP A 156 21.34 9.43 0.36
C ASP A 156 19.91 9.71 -0.13
N PRO A 157 19.56 9.43 -1.41
CA PRO A 157 18.18 9.50 -1.83
C PRO A 157 17.41 8.50 -0.96
N LEU A 158 16.43 8.97 -0.19
CA LEU A 158 15.52 8.06 0.48
C LEU A 158 14.82 7.22 -0.61
N PRO A 159 14.89 5.87 -0.53
CA PRO A 159 14.60 5.00 -1.66
C PRO A 159 13.10 4.78 -1.74
N ILE A 160 12.58 4.85 -2.97
CA ILE A 160 11.16 4.68 -3.33
C ILE A 160 10.24 5.82 -2.93
N ASN A 161 9.49 6.28 -3.93
CA ASN A 161 8.33 7.13 -3.70
C ASN A 161 7.06 6.27 -3.67
N LEU A 162 6.62 5.93 -2.46
CA LEU A 162 5.42 5.12 -2.24
C LEU A 162 4.16 5.97 -2.39
N ILE A 163 3.30 5.61 -3.34
CA ILE A 163 2.01 6.28 -3.57
C ILE A 163 0.98 5.84 -2.53
N SER A 164 0.85 4.52 -2.32
CA SER A 164 -0.10 3.96 -1.36
C SER A 164 0.37 2.63 -0.79
N PHE A 165 -0.10 2.33 0.41
CA PHE A 165 0.00 1.04 1.06
C PHE A 165 -1.27 0.82 1.86
N GLU A 166 -1.97 -0.27 1.53
CA GLU A 166 -3.30 -0.59 2.05
C GLU A 166 -3.36 -2.06 2.43
N ALA A 167 -4.06 -2.36 3.52
CA ALA A 167 -4.33 -3.71 3.98
C ALA A 167 -5.80 -3.81 4.39
N ASN A 168 -6.53 -4.74 3.79
CA ASN A 168 -7.98 -4.85 3.94
C ASN A 168 -8.39 -6.29 4.24
N VAL A 169 -9.35 -6.47 5.15
CA VAL A 169 -9.92 -7.78 5.45
C VAL A 169 -10.74 -8.29 4.27
N ASN A 170 -10.48 -9.52 3.85
CA ASN A 170 -11.26 -10.23 2.84
C ASN A 170 -11.55 -11.64 3.35
N GLU A 171 -12.77 -11.87 3.85
CA GLU A 171 -13.21 -13.14 4.44
C GLU A 171 -12.30 -13.64 5.57
N ASP A 172 -11.43 -14.61 5.27
CA ASP A 172 -10.54 -15.31 6.19
C ASP A 172 -9.06 -14.88 6.07
N ARG A 173 -8.78 -13.84 5.28
CA ARG A 173 -7.43 -13.36 4.96
C ARG A 173 -7.34 -11.83 4.93
N ILE A 174 -6.13 -11.30 4.91
CA ILE A 174 -5.88 -9.87 4.61
C ILE A 174 -5.31 -9.75 3.20
N ASP A 175 -5.93 -8.90 2.40
CA ASP A 175 -5.42 -8.50 1.09
C ASP A 175 -4.58 -7.23 1.27
N ILE A 176 -3.33 -7.27 0.85
CA ILE A 176 -2.36 -6.18 0.96
C ILE A 176 -1.99 -5.68 -0.43
N LYS A 177 -2.04 -4.36 -0.62
CA LYS A 177 -1.68 -3.70 -1.88
C LYS A 177 -0.77 -2.52 -1.61
N TRP A 178 0.28 -2.37 -2.42
CA TRP A 178 1.05 -1.14 -2.47
C TRP A 178 1.36 -0.71 -3.90
N VAL A 179 1.59 0.59 -4.05
CA VAL A 179 1.88 1.23 -5.33
C VAL A 179 3.10 2.12 -5.18
N THR A 180 4.11 1.92 -6.02
CA THR A 180 5.30 2.77 -6.11
C THR A 180 5.18 3.70 -7.31
N ALA A 181 5.58 4.98 -7.16
CA ALA A 181 5.72 5.91 -8.28
C ALA A 181 7.04 5.69 -9.03
N SER A 182 8.09 5.34 -8.28
CA SER A 182 9.42 5.02 -8.77
C SER A 182 10.18 4.19 -7.74
N GLU A 183 11.15 3.43 -8.23
CA GLU A 183 12.04 2.57 -7.44
C GLU A 183 13.48 2.82 -7.86
N ILE A 184 14.38 2.93 -6.90
CA ILE A 184 15.82 3.12 -7.16
C ILE A 184 16.56 2.17 -6.23
N ASN A 185 17.45 1.35 -6.80
CA ASN A 185 18.24 0.32 -6.11
C ASN A 185 17.45 -0.70 -5.27
N ASN A 186 16.15 -0.83 -5.49
CA ASN A 186 15.27 -1.69 -4.71
C ASN A 186 15.47 -3.18 -5.04
N ASP A 187 16.05 -3.94 -4.11
CA ASP A 187 16.18 -5.40 -4.24
C ASP A 187 14.84 -6.09 -3.95
N PHE A 188 14.24 -5.79 -2.78
CA PHE A 188 12.97 -6.39 -2.38
C PHE A 188 12.21 -5.59 -1.33
N PHE A 189 10.91 -5.85 -1.26
CA PHE A 189 10.03 -5.48 -0.17
C PHE A 189 9.86 -6.64 0.81
N THR A 190 9.79 -6.31 2.09
CA THR A 190 9.38 -7.21 3.17
C THR A 190 8.09 -6.67 3.75
N LEU A 191 7.01 -7.44 3.66
CA LEU A 191 5.78 -7.18 4.39
C LEU A 191 5.94 -7.74 5.80
N GLU A 192 5.76 -6.87 6.79
CA GLU A 192 5.87 -7.25 8.20
C GLU A 192 4.55 -6.98 8.92
N ARG A 193 4.23 -7.84 9.89
CA ARG A 193 3.05 -7.76 10.74
C ARG A 193 3.46 -7.64 12.20
N SER A 194 2.62 -7.01 13.01
CA SER A 194 2.81 -6.88 14.45
C SER A 194 1.46 -6.82 15.18
N ILE A 195 1.41 -7.28 16.43
CA ILE A 195 0.24 -7.12 17.31
C ILE A 195 0.36 -5.91 18.26
N ASP A 196 1.57 -5.36 18.40
CA ASP A 196 1.91 -4.30 19.36
C ASP A 196 2.58 -3.09 18.69
N ALA A 197 2.82 -3.15 17.38
CA ALA A 197 3.58 -2.19 16.58
C ALA A 197 5.06 -2.01 17.02
N GLU A 198 5.57 -2.88 17.89
CA GLU A 198 6.94 -2.87 18.41
C GLU A 198 7.73 -4.09 17.93
N ASN A 199 7.14 -5.28 18.05
CA ASN A 199 7.72 -6.55 17.64
C ASN A 199 7.11 -6.98 16.30
N TRP A 200 7.94 -7.13 15.29
CA TRP A 200 7.52 -7.35 13.90
C TRP A 200 7.95 -8.74 13.42
N GLU A 201 7.03 -9.44 12.78
CA GLU A 201 7.26 -10.71 12.11
C GLU A 201 7.15 -10.54 10.59
N VAL A 202 7.96 -11.29 9.84
CA VAL A 202 7.91 -11.27 8.37
C VAL A 202 6.73 -12.13 7.91
N VAL A 203 5.85 -11.53 7.10
CA VAL A 203 4.75 -12.23 6.43
C VAL A 203 5.22 -12.77 5.08
N ILE A 204 5.77 -11.88 4.24
CA ILE A 204 6.21 -12.22 2.88
C ILE A 204 7.33 -11.29 2.41
N VAL A 205 8.14 -11.78 1.47
CA VAL A 205 9.16 -11.01 0.78
C VAL A 205 8.85 -11.03 -0.72
N THR A 206 8.77 -9.85 -1.31
CA THR A 206 8.40 -9.65 -2.72
C THR A 206 9.54 -8.91 -3.42
N GLY A 207 10.03 -9.45 -4.54
CA GLY A 207 11.10 -8.82 -5.31
C GLY A 207 10.71 -7.43 -5.80
N GLY A 208 11.64 -6.49 -5.70
CA GLY A 208 11.52 -5.15 -6.26
C GLY A 208 11.87 -5.11 -7.74
N ALA A 209 11.66 -3.96 -8.37
CA ALA A 209 12.00 -3.76 -9.78
C ALA A 209 13.49 -3.39 -10.00
N GLY A 210 14.30 -3.28 -8.94
CA GLY A 210 15.64 -2.74 -9.00
C GLY A 210 15.63 -1.24 -9.23
N ASN A 211 15.37 -0.83 -10.48
CA ASN A 211 15.18 0.57 -10.85
C ASN A 211 13.95 0.70 -11.75
N SER A 212 13.00 1.55 -11.36
CA SER A 212 11.80 1.84 -12.12
C SER A 212 11.43 3.31 -12.02
N SER A 213 11.08 3.92 -13.15
CA SER A 213 10.45 5.24 -13.21
C SER A 213 8.96 5.16 -13.56
N GLN A 214 8.40 3.94 -13.56
CA GLN A 214 6.99 3.69 -13.86
C GLN A 214 6.24 3.38 -12.57
N ILE A 215 4.93 3.68 -12.59
CA ILE A 215 4.04 3.26 -11.53
C ILE A 215 3.96 1.73 -11.53
N LEU A 216 4.32 1.10 -10.42
CA LEU A 216 4.23 -0.34 -10.24
C LEU A 216 3.24 -0.65 -9.12
N GLU A 217 2.40 -1.64 -9.35
CA GLU A 217 1.44 -2.14 -8.37
C GLU A 217 1.84 -3.54 -7.93
N TYR A 218 1.82 -3.75 -6.63
CA TYR A 218 2.12 -5.01 -5.99
C TYR A 218 0.92 -5.45 -5.15
N TYR A 219 0.72 -6.76 -5.08
CA TYR A 219 -0.38 -7.37 -4.36
C TYR A 219 0.11 -8.63 -3.67
N GLU A 220 -0.19 -8.73 -2.38
CA GLU A 220 0.12 -9.89 -1.56
C GLU A 220 -1.02 -10.19 -0.60
N VAL A 221 -0.99 -11.38 -0.02
CA VAL A 221 -2.04 -11.91 0.83
C VAL A 221 -1.46 -12.51 2.10
N ASP A 222 -2.01 -12.12 3.25
CA ASP A 222 -1.79 -12.79 4.52
C ASP A 222 -2.92 -13.79 4.78
N TYR A 223 -2.60 -15.08 4.63
CA TYR A 223 -3.52 -16.20 4.82
C TYR A 223 -3.68 -16.65 6.26
N GLU A 224 -2.89 -16.12 7.19
CA GLU A 224 -2.93 -16.50 8.61
C GLU A 224 -3.15 -15.28 9.51
N PRO A 225 -4.21 -14.46 9.27
CA PRO A 225 -4.41 -13.22 10.01
C PRO A 225 -4.61 -13.45 11.50
N ILE A 226 -4.00 -12.57 12.30
CA ILE A 226 -4.16 -12.60 13.75
C ILE A 226 -5.51 -12.00 14.13
N VAL A 227 -6.28 -12.73 14.94
CA VAL A 227 -7.56 -12.26 15.49
C VAL A 227 -7.34 -11.05 16.39
N GLY A 228 -8.09 -9.97 16.14
CA GLY A 228 -7.96 -8.70 16.82
C GLY A 228 -7.37 -7.62 15.91
N ILE A 229 -6.66 -6.66 16.50
CA ILE A 229 -5.96 -5.62 15.74
C ILE A 229 -4.55 -6.12 15.47
N SER A 230 -4.17 -6.12 14.19
CA SER A 230 -2.80 -6.28 13.73
C SER A 230 -2.36 -5.03 12.97
N TYR A 231 -1.06 -4.79 12.93
CA TYR A 231 -0.43 -3.68 12.26
C TYR A 231 0.46 -4.23 11.16
N TYR A 232 0.33 -3.70 9.95
CA TYR A 232 1.17 -4.05 8.82
C TYR A 232 2.08 -2.88 8.49
N ARG A 233 3.32 -3.17 8.12
CA ARG A 233 4.23 -2.18 7.55
C ARG A 233 4.97 -2.78 6.37
N LEU A 234 5.34 -1.93 5.44
CA LEU A 234 6.19 -2.30 4.32
C LEU A 234 7.61 -1.85 4.62
N LYS A 235 8.57 -2.76 4.48
CA LYS A 235 10.00 -2.47 4.54
C LYS A 235 10.59 -2.64 3.15
N GLN A 236 11.32 -1.67 2.65
CA GLN A 236 12.10 -1.84 1.43
C GLN A 236 13.56 -2.09 1.77
N THR A 237 14.23 -2.98 1.01
CA THR A 237 15.66 -3.26 1.14
C THR A 237 16.35 -3.07 -0.20
N ASP A 238 17.45 -2.32 -0.19
CA ASP A 238 18.30 -2.05 -1.35
C ASP A 238 19.29 -3.20 -1.60
N PHE A 239 19.88 -3.25 -2.80
CA PHE A 239 20.95 -4.21 -3.12
C PHE A 239 22.21 -4.09 -2.25
N ASP A 240 22.42 -2.93 -1.60
CA ASP A 240 23.52 -2.73 -0.66
C ASP A 240 23.15 -3.10 0.79
N GLY A 241 21.92 -3.58 1.02
CA GLY A 241 21.39 -3.99 2.31
C GLY A 241 20.85 -2.86 3.19
N LYS A 242 20.87 -1.60 2.72
CA LYS A 242 20.14 -0.51 3.37
C LYS A 242 18.64 -0.77 3.29
N TYR A 243 17.88 -0.23 4.23
CA TYR A 243 16.44 -0.41 4.25
C TYR A 243 15.71 0.81 4.80
N GLU A 244 14.46 0.98 4.35
CA GLU A 244 13.51 1.97 4.83
C GLU A 244 12.19 1.30 5.21
N TYR A 245 11.47 1.89 6.18
CA TYR A 245 10.12 1.48 6.53
C TYR A 245 9.11 2.54 6.09
N PHE A 246 8.02 2.08 5.50
CA PHE A 246 6.87 2.92 5.15
C PHE A 246 5.79 2.87 6.22
N ASN A 247 4.71 3.62 5.95
CA ASN A 247 3.57 3.80 6.86
C ASN A 247 3.04 2.48 7.45
N ILE A 248 2.64 2.56 8.71
CA ILE A 248 1.98 1.47 9.42
C ILE A 248 0.48 1.56 9.18
N VAL A 249 -0.12 0.45 8.75
CA VAL A 249 -1.57 0.33 8.50
C VAL A 249 -2.17 -0.64 9.53
N PRO A 250 -3.10 -0.19 10.40
CA PRO A 250 -3.81 -1.08 11.31
C PRO A 250 -4.96 -1.79 10.60
N VAL A 251 -5.13 -3.08 10.88
CA VAL A 251 -6.23 -3.91 10.38
C VAL A 251 -6.86 -4.63 11.56
N LYS A 252 -8.19 -4.49 11.71
CA LYS A 252 -8.95 -5.26 12.68
C LYS A 252 -9.54 -6.48 11.99
N TYR A 253 -8.94 -7.63 12.22
CA TYR A 253 -9.47 -8.92 11.77
C TYR A 253 -10.32 -9.53 12.88
N GLU A 254 -11.62 -9.63 12.62
CA GLU A 254 -12.51 -10.45 13.44
C GLU A 254 -12.65 -11.76 12.70
N GLN A 255 -12.08 -12.84 13.26
CA GLN A 255 -12.36 -14.17 12.73
C GLN A 255 -13.88 -14.34 12.78
N ASN A 256 -14.48 -14.63 11.62
CA ASN A 256 -15.87 -15.07 11.55
C ASN A 256 -15.96 -16.47 12.17
N VAL A 257 -15.76 -16.54 13.48
CA VAL A 257 -16.13 -17.68 14.29
C VAL A 257 -17.64 -17.56 14.42
N LEU A 258 -18.36 -18.09 13.45
CA LEU A 258 -19.62 -18.74 13.82
C LEU A 258 -19.16 -19.80 14.84
N GLY A 259 -19.41 -19.56 16.13
CA GLY A 259 -18.84 -20.34 17.25
C GLY A 259 -18.87 -21.84 16.99
N ASP A 260 -17.86 -22.59 17.45
CA ASP A 260 -17.69 -24.05 17.24
C ASP A 260 -18.98 -24.71 16.75
N GLY A 261 -19.06 -24.94 15.44
CA GLY A 261 -20.28 -25.44 14.81
C GLY A 261 -20.82 -26.64 15.57
N PHE A 262 -22.13 -26.82 15.53
CA PHE A 262 -22.73 -28.02 16.11
C PHE A 262 -23.90 -28.48 15.28
N ILE A 263 -24.20 -29.77 15.43
CA ILE A 263 -25.40 -30.36 14.86
C ILE A 263 -26.38 -30.66 15.99
N ASN A 264 -27.65 -30.33 15.77
CA ASN A 264 -28.75 -30.75 16.62
C ASN A 264 -29.60 -31.80 15.90
N LEU A 265 -30.13 -32.76 16.66
CA LEU A 265 -31.01 -33.80 16.12
C LEU A 265 -32.41 -33.68 16.71
N PHE A 266 -33.43 -33.66 15.85
CA PHE A 266 -34.81 -33.72 16.31
C PHE A 266 -35.76 -34.43 15.33
N PRO A 267 -36.75 -35.18 15.81
CA PRO A 267 -36.93 -35.54 17.22
C PRO A 267 -35.86 -36.55 17.67
N ASN A 268 -35.49 -36.50 18.95
CA ASN A 268 -34.66 -37.50 19.60
C ASN A 268 -35.20 -37.73 21.02
N PRO A 269 -35.84 -38.88 21.33
CA PRO A 269 -35.91 -40.11 20.52
C PRO A 269 -36.84 -40.05 19.29
N VAL A 270 -36.46 -40.75 18.21
CA VAL A 270 -37.24 -40.91 16.96
C VAL A 270 -37.84 -42.31 16.84
N SER A 271 -39.02 -42.46 16.26
CA SER A 271 -39.64 -43.79 16.07
C SER A 271 -39.19 -44.46 14.78
N SER A 272 -39.13 -45.78 14.77
CA SER A 272 -38.87 -46.54 13.55
C SER A 272 -39.94 -46.27 12.48
N GLY A 273 -39.51 -45.88 11.28
CA GLY A 273 -40.38 -45.43 10.18
C GLY A 273 -40.56 -43.91 10.08
N GLU A 274 -40.00 -43.12 11.00
CA GLU A 274 -40.02 -41.64 10.95
C GLU A 274 -38.70 -41.07 10.40
N THR A 275 -38.64 -39.74 10.25
CA THR A 275 -37.43 -39.02 9.82
C THR A 275 -36.87 -38.27 11.02
N VAL A 276 -35.55 -38.37 11.24
CA VAL A 276 -34.82 -37.45 12.11
C VAL A 276 -34.26 -36.31 11.27
N TYR A 277 -34.38 -35.08 11.76
CA TYR A 277 -33.83 -33.89 11.12
C TYR A 277 -32.54 -33.48 11.82
N ILE A 278 -31.55 -33.12 11.01
CA ILE A 278 -30.29 -32.53 11.43
C ILE A 278 -30.39 -31.04 11.16
N ASP A 279 -30.15 -30.23 12.18
CA ASP A 279 -29.96 -28.78 12.08
C ASP A 279 -28.48 -28.47 12.22
N PHE A 280 -27.94 -27.79 11.22
CA PHE A 280 -26.54 -27.38 11.15
C PHE A 280 -26.46 -25.92 11.61
N THR A 281 -25.89 -25.69 12.78
CA THR A 281 -25.74 -24.35 13.36
C THR A 281 -24.27 -23.98 13.33
N ASN A 282 -23.95 -22.79 12.81
CA ASN A 282 -22.59 -22.27 12.75
C ASN A 282 -21.60 -23.17 11.96
N ILE A 283 -22.06 -23.85 10.91
CA ILE A 283 -21.24 -24.72 10.06
C ILE A 283 -21.10 -24.06 8.67
N LEU A 284 -19.86 -23.82 8.24
CA LEU A 284 -19.54 -23.12 6.99
C LEU A 284 -19.41 -24.08 5.80
N GLU A 285 -19.19 -25.36 6.07
CA GLU A 285 -19.02 -26.37 5.03
C GLU A 285 -20.30 -26.60 4.24
N LYS A 286 -20.16 -26.49 2.92
CA LYS A 286 -21.27 -26.66 1.98
C LYS A 286 -21.54 -28.12 1.64
N GLU A 287 -20.60 -29.01 1.96
CA GLU A 287 -20.66 -30.45 1.68
C GLU A 287 -20.25 -31.27 2.91
N MET A 288 -21.10 -32.20 3.33
CA MET A 288 -20.84 -33.07 4.47
C MET A 288 -21.28 -34.50 4.17
N LEU A 289 -20.48 -35.49 4.58
CA LEU A 289 -20.89 -36.88 4.65
C LEU A 289 -21.65 -37.14 5.96
N VAL A 290 -22.93 -37.47 5.86
CA VAL A 290 -23.78 -37.84 6.99
C VAL A 290 -23.90 -39.36 7.08
N VAL A 291 -23.56 -39.92 8.23
CA VAL A 291 -23.57 -41.38 8.48
C VAL A 291 -24.29 -41.72 9.77
N LEU A 292 -25.14 -42.75 9.74
CA LEU A 292 -25.80 -43.32 10.93
C LEU A 292 -25.19 -44.70 11.24
N ARG A 293 -24.65 -44.86 12.46
CA ARG A 293 -24.05 -46.13 12.91
C ARG A 293 -24.59 -46.58 14.25
N ASP A 294 -24.64 -47.89 14.47
CA ASP A 294 -24.88 -48.45 15.80
C ASP A 294 -23.60 -48.46 16.66
N ILE A 295 -23.73 -48.85 17.93
CA ILE A 295 -22.61 -48.94 18.88
C ILE A 295 -21.54 -49.98 18.50
N ARG A 296 -21.81 -50.85 17.51
CA ARG A 296 -20.86 -51.83 16.97
C ARG A 296 -20.20 -51.33 15.68
N GLY A 297 -20.49 -50.09 15.28
CA GLY A 297 -19.99 -49.46 14.05
C GLY A 297 -20.71 -49.90 12.78
N ARG A 298 -21.80 -50.67 12.87
CA ARG A 298 -22.57 -51.07 11.69
C ARG A 298 -23.33 -49.87 11.15
N GLU A 299 -23.17 -49.64 9.85
CA GLU A 299 -23.78 -48.52 9.13
C GLU A 299 -25.18 -48.85 8.65
N TYR A 300 -26.10 -47.90 8.85
CA TYR A 300 -27.51 -48.02 8.44
C TYR A 300 -27.94 -46.92 7.47
N TYR A 301 -27.20 -45.82 7.39
CA TYR A 301 -27.42 -44.71 6.46
C TYR A 301 -26.08 -44.04 6.16
N SER A 302 -25.87 -43.64 4.91
CA SER A 302 -24.72 -42.86 4.48
C SER A 302 -25.10 -42.02 3.26
N LYS A 303 -24.90 -40.70 3.33
CA LYS A 303 -25.21 -39.79 2.24
C LYS A 303 -24.37 -38.53 2.30
N VAL A 304 -23.85 -38.11 1.14
CA VAL A 304 -23.27 -36.79 0.95
C VAL A 304 -24.40 -35.77 0.80
N ILE A 305 -24.36 -34.74 1.65
CA ILE A 305 -25.30 -33.64 1.65
C ILE A 305 -24.59 -32.42 1.11
N VAL A 306 -25.14 -31.83 0.05
CA VAL A 306 -24.63 -30.62 -0.61
C VAL A 306 -25.55 -29.44 -0.34
N ASN A 307 -24.98 -28.23 -0.42
CA ASN A 307 -25.67 -26.96 -0.17
C ASN A 307 -26.28 -26.92 1.24
N ILE A 308 -25.45 -27.19 2.25
CA ILE A 308 -25.79 -26.95 3.65
C ILE A 308 -25.78 -25.45 3.89
N GLU A 309 -26.84 -24.97 4.53
CA GLU A 309 -27.09 -23.55 4.81
C GLU A 309 -27.68 -23.46 6.23
N GLU A 310 -27.41 -22.36 6.92
CA GLU A 310 -27.92 -22.15 8.27
C GLU A 310 -29.46 -22.16 8.31
N GLY A 311 -30.03 -22.90 9.27
CA GLY A 311 -31.47 -23.07 9.41
C GLY A 311 -32.13 -24.04 8.42
N LYS A 312 -31.37 -24.62 7.47
CA LYS A 312 -31.87 -25.66 6.57
C LYS A 312 -31.77 -27.03 7.23
N LEU A 313 -32.91 -27.69 7.37
CA LEU A 313 -32.99 -29.02 7.97
C LEU A 313 -32.68 -30.13 6.97
N VAL A 314 -31.84 -31.07 7.37
CA VAL A 314 -31.50 -32.27 6.59
C VAL A 314 -32.19 -33.49 7.18
N GLY A 315 -33.06 -34.12 6.41
CA GLY A 315 -33.80 -35.31 6.84
C GLY A 315 -33.01 -36.61 6.63
N VAL A 316 -32.89 -37.41 7.69
CA VAL A 316 -32.38 -38.78 7.67
C VAL A 316 -33.54 -39.74 7.95
N PRO A 317 -34.02 -40.51 6.96
CA PRO A 317 -35.13 -41.44 7.15
C PRO A 317 -34.69 -42.66 7.97
N ILE A 318 -35.43 -42.97 9.04
CA ILE A 318 -35.22 -44.15 9.86
C ILE A 318 -36.10 -45.28 9.33
N GLU A 319 -35.56 -46.09 8.44
CA GLU A 319 -36.31 -47.21 7.85
C GLU A 319 -36.78 -48.21 8.92
N LYS A 320 -37.95 -48.85 8.69
CA LYS A 320 -38.54 -49.83 9.61
C LYS A 320 -37.64 -51.05 9.92
N LYS A 321 -36.66 -51.32 9.05
CA LYS A 321 -35.68 -52.40 9.20
C LYS A 321 -34.55 -52.07 10.19
N ILE A 322 -34.39 -50.80 10.57
CA ILE A 322 -33.37 -50.36 11.52
C ILE A 322 -33.86 -50.73 12.92
N PRO A 323 -33.13 -51.59 13.67
CA PRO A 323 -33.54 -52.01 15.00
C PRO A 323 -33.66 -50.85 15.99
N VAL A 324 -34.53 -51.00 16.99
CA VAL A 324 -34.57 -50.07 18.13
C VAL A 324 -33.26 -50.13 18.90
N GLY A 325 -32.79 -49.00 19.41
CA GLY A 325 -31.53 -48.95 20.13
C GLY A 325 -30.84 -47.60 20.06
N LEU A 326 -29.55 -47.64 20.41
CA LEU A 326 -28.68 -46.48 20.46
C LEU A 326 -27.80 -46.37 19.21
N TYR A 327 -27.77 -45.19 18.63
CA TYR A 327 -27.03 -44.88 17.41
C TYR A 327 -26.23 -43.59 17.57
N LEU A 328 -25.25 -43.42 16.68
CA LEU A 328 -24.49 -42.19 16.49
C LEU A 328 -24.73 -41.70 15.06
N ILE A 329 -25.14 -40.43 14.93
CA ILE A 329 -25.07 -39.70 13.66
C ILE A 329 -23.78 -38.91 13.66
N THR A 330 -23.00 -39.05 12.59
CA THR A 330 -21.80 -38.25 12.33
C THR A 330 -21.96 -37.47 11.03
N ALA A 331 -21.59 -36.20 11.05
CA ALA A 331 -21.48 -35.35 9.86
C ALA A 331 -20.01 -34.92 9.71
N THR A 332 -19.38 -35.23 8.58
CA THR A 332 -17.92 -35.05 8.39
C THR A 332 -17.63 -34.27 7.11
N SER A 333 -16.80 -33.23 7.19
CA SER A 333 -16.14 -32.54 6.07
C SER A 333 -14.67 -32.97 5.97
N GLU A 334 -13.90 -32.34 5.08
CA GLU A 334 -12.45 -32.53 5.04
C GLU A 334 -11.75 -32.08 6.34
N ASN A 335 -12.29 -31.05 7.01
CA ASN A 335 -11.62 -30.37 8.12
C ASN A 335 -12.31 -30.58 9.48
N GLN A 336 -13.59 -30.98 9.49
CA GLN A 336 -14.40 -31.01 10.71
C GLN A 336 -15.28 -32.25 10.80
N MET A 337 -15.54 -32.68 12.04
CA MET A 337 -16.42 -33.80 12.34
C MET A 337 -17.35 -33.46 13.50
N TYR A 338 -18.64 -33.60 13.25
CA TYR A 338 -19.69 -33.42 14.24
C TYR A 338 -20.36 -34.74 14.54
N SER A 339 -20.74 -34.97 15.80
CA SER A 339 -21.40 -36.20 16.20
C SER A 339 -22.50 -35.96 17.22
N GLN A 340 -23.61 -36.69 17.07
CA GLN A 340 -24.72 -36.66 18.01
C GLN A 340 -25.32 -38.04 18.22
N LYS A 341 -25.70 -38.27 19.47
CA LYS A 341 -26.34 -39.49 19.94
C LYS A 341 -27.80 -39.51 19.51
N LEU A 342 -28.27 -40.59 18.87
CA LEU A 342 -29.67 -40.78 18.48
C LEU A 342 -30.27 -42.02 19.16
N ILE A 343 -31.46 -41.88 19.72
CA ILE A 343 -32.24 -42.99 20.29
C ILE A 343 -33.37 -43.33 19.32
N ILE A 344 -33.38 -44.56 18.81
CA ILE A 344 -34.46 -45.10 17.97
C ILE A 344 -35.38 -45.98 18.83
N LYS A 345 -36.67 -45.65 18.88
CA LYS A 345 -37.71 -46.40 19.62
C LYS A 345 -38.68 -47.09 18.67
N SER A 346 -39.46 -48.04 19.20
CA SER A 346 -40.54 -48.69 18.44
C SER A 346 -41.59 -47.66 18.04
N SER A 347 -42.21 -47.84 16.87
CA SER A 347 -43.40 -47.07 16.51
C SER A 347 -44.55 -47.45 17.46
N ASN A 348 -45.21 -46.44 18.04
CA ASN A 348 -46.42 -46.65 18.82
C ASN A 348 -47.58 -46.89 17.84
N HIS A 349 -47.85 -48.15 17.53
CA HIS A 349 -49.13 -48.51 16.93
C HIS A 349 -50.14 -48.70 18.07
N PHE A 350 -50.83 -47.63 18.47
CA PHE A 350 -52.11 -47.81 19.14
C PHE A 350 -53.06 -48.42 18.10
N LEU A 351 -53.31 -49.72 18.24
CA LEU A 351 -54.46 -50.35 17.63
C LEU A 351 -55.68 -49.76 18.34
N LEU A 352 -56.36 -48.81 17.71
CA LEU A 352 -57.79 -48.69 17.93
C LEU A 352 -58.42 -49.92 17.28
N GLN A 353 -58.56 -50.99 18.06
CA GLN A 353 -59.54 -52.03 17.78
C GLN A 353 -60.82 -51.66 18.53
N ASP A 354 -61.84 -51.45 17.70
CA ASP A 354 -63.29 -51.41 17.89
C ASP A 354 -63.92 -50.35 18.81
#